data_AF-A0A843FA52-F1
#
_entry.id   AF-A0A843FA52-F1
#
_cell.length_a   1.000
_cell.length_b   1.000
_cell.length_c   1.000
_cell.angle_alpha   90.00
_cell.angle_beta   90.00
_cell.angle_gamma   90.00
#
_symmetry.space_group_name_H-M   'P 1'
#
loop_
_entity.id
_entity.type
_entity.pdbx_description
1 polymer ?
#
loop_
_entity_poly.entity_id
_entity_poly.type
_entity_poly.pdbx_seq_one_letter_code
_entity_poly.pdbx_strand_id
1 'polypeptide(L)'
;MQIKKISRYVIYLFSLFLISLGGAISIKANLGTSPIICLPYVSSLIMKMSVGTVCLIFNVIFIAVQVILLRSGFERRQYLQIVVGTIFSLSIDFSMMLVSFLNPADYLSQFATLLLSCVVVA
;
A
#
# COMPACT_ATOMS: atom_id res chain seq x y z
N MET A 1 19.07 -17.32 18.41
CA MET A 1 17.95 -16.36 18.63
C MET A 1 17.87 -15.23 17.58
N GLN A 2 19.00 -14.75 17.02
CA GLN A 2 19.03 -13.70 15.97
C GLN A 2 18.50 -14.16 14.59
N ILE A 3 18.73 -15.42 14.19
CA ILE A 3 18.25 -15.98 12.90
C ILE A 3 16.71 -15.93 12.80
N LYS A 4 16.00 -16.15 13.91
CA LYS A 4 14.54 -16.02 13.98
C LYS A 4 14.06 -14.57 13.79
N LYS A 5 14.86 -13.57 14.17
CA LYS A 5 14.52 -12.14 13.98
C LYS A 5 14.72 -11.70 12.53
N ILE A 6 15.85 -12.06 11.93
CA ILE A 6 16.12 -11.77 10.51
C ILE A 6 15.06 -12.40 9.60
N SER A 7 14.71 -13.67 9.85
CA SER A 7 13.64 -14.34 9.13
C SER A 7 12.30 -13.60 9.24
N ARG A 8 11.97 -13.05 10.43
CA ARG A 8 10.74 -12.25 10.62
C ARG A 8 10.73 -10.94 9.82
N TYR A 9 11.85 -10.23 9.75
CA TYR A 9 11.93 -9.00 8.96
C TYR A 9 11.81 -9.27 7.46
N VAL A 10 12.44 -10.35 6.97
CA VAL A 10 12.31 -10.76 5.56
C VAL A 10 10.87 -11.17 5.24
N ILE A 11 10.25 -11.97 6.10
CA ILE A 11 8.83 -12.35 5.93
C ILE A 11 7.95 -11.09 5.96
N TYR A 12 8.20 -10.15 6.87
CA TYR A 12 7.45 -8.90 6.93
C TYR A 12 7.57 -8.07 5.64
N LEU A 13 8.79 -7.89 5.13
CA LEU A 13 9.04 -7.19 3.85
C LEU A 13 8.35 -7.90 2.68
N PHE A 14 8.41 -9.23 2.64
CA PHE A 14 7.77 -10.02 1.59
C PHE A 14 6.23 -9.93 1.66
N SER A 15 5.65 -10.04 2.85
CA SER A 15 4.21 -9.84 3.06
C SER A 15 3.78 -8.42 2.67
N LEU A 16 4.58 -7.41 3.00
CA LEU A 16 4.31 -6.01 2.66
C LEU A 16 4.30 -5.80 1.13
N PHE A 17 5.17 -6.50 0.40
CA PHE A 17 5.16 -6.53 -1.05
C PHE A 17 3.92 -7.24 -1.62
N LEU A 18 3.52 -8.39 -1.08
CA LEU A 18 2.30 -9.08 -1.51
C LEU A 18 1.05 -8.22 -1.31
N ILE A 19 0.97 -7.49 -0.19
CA ILE A 19 -0.12 -6.54 0.08
C ILE A 19 -0.14 -5.41 -0.95
N SER A 20 1.01 -4.86 -1.34
CA SER A 20 1.06 -3.82 -2.38
C SER A 20 0.68 -4.36 -3.75
N LEU A 21 1.07 -5.60 -4.07
CA LEU A 21 0.69 -6.30 -5.30
C LEU A 21 -0.83 -6.51 -5.38
N GLY A 22 -1.44 -7.06 -4.33
CA GLY A 22 -2.89 -7.21 -4.24
C GLY A 22 -3.61 -5.86 -4.36
N GLY A 23 -3.13 -4.83 -3.65
CA GLY A 23 -3.65 -3.47 -3.77
C GLY A 23 -3.63 -2.92 -5.21
N ALA A 24 -2.54 -3.14 -5.95
CA ALA A 24 -2.42 -2.72 -7.35
C ALA A 24 -3.42 -3.46 -8.27
N ILE A 25 -3.61 -4.77 -8.04
CA ILE A 25 -4.59 -5.59 -8.77
C ILE A 25 -6.02 -5.10 -8.48
N SER A 26 -6.34 -4.81 -7.21
CA SER A 26 -7.63 -4.23 -6.82
C SER A 26 -7.90 -2.88 -7.46
N ILE A 27 -6.89 -2.00 -7.57
CA ILE A 27 -7.01 -0.73 -8.31
C ILE A 27 -7.38 -0.99 -9.77
N LYS A 28 -6.69 -1.92 -10.43
CA LYS A 28 -6.94 -2.26 -11.84
C LYS A 28 -8.31 -2.92 -12.07
N ALA A 29 -8.87 -3.59 -11.06
CA ALA A 29 -10.19 -4.21 -11.14
C ALA A 29 -11.33 -3.18 -11.24
N ASN A 30 -11.13 -1.90 -10.88
CA ASN A 30 -12.12 -0.81 -10.96
C ASN A 30 -13.46 -1.04 -10.23
N LEU A 31 -13.59 -2.10 -9.43
CA LEU A 31 -14.79 -2.41 -8.63
C LEU A 31 -14.74 -1.83 -7.20
N GLY A 32 -13.75 -0.98 -6.93
CA GLY A 32 -13.46 -0.45 -5.60
C GLY A 32 -12.11 -0.92 -5.07
N THR A 33 -11.55 -0.15 -4.14
CA THR A 33 -10.21 -0.38 -3.58
C THR A 33 -10.26 -0.40 -2.05
N SER A 34 -9.24 -0.98 -1.42
CA SER A 34 -9.12 -1.00 0.04
C SER A 34 -9.12 0.43 0.61
N PRO A 35 -9.82 0.71 1.72
CA PRO A 35 -9.89 2.05 2.33
C PRO A 35 -8.52 2.69 2.59
N ILE A 36 -7.50 1.88 2.86
CA ILE A 36 -6.12 2.32 3.12
C ILE A 36 -5.52 3.01 1.89
N ILE A 37 -5.82 2.49 0.68
CA ILE A 37 -5.25 2.98 -0.59
C ILE A 37 -6.25 3.89 -1.32
N CYS A 38 -7.54 3.82 -1.00
CA CYS A 38 -8.59 4.63 -1.60
C CYS A 38 -8.30 6.14 -1.52
N LEU A 39 -7.91 6.64 -0.33
CA LEU A 39 -7.54 8.05 -0.14
C LEU A 39 -6.36 8.49 -1.02
N PRO A 40 -5.16 7.87 -0.93
CA PRO A 40 -4.04 8.27 -1.76
C PRO A 40 -4.28 8.01 -3.25
N TYR A 41 -5.10 7.01 -3.62
CA TYR A 41 -5.45 6.74 -5.01
C TYR A 41 -6.30 7.87 -5.62
N VAL A 42 -7.39 8.27 -4.96
CA VAL A 42 -8.24 9.37 -5.44
C VAL A 42 -7.44 10.67 -5.51
N SER A 43 -6.60 10.94 -4.51
CA SER A 43 -5.70 12.10 -4.55
C SER A 43 -4.65 12.01 -5.67
N SER A 44 -4.14 10.82 -5.97
CA SER A 44 -3.23 10.57 -7.10
C SER A 44 -3.89 10.86 -8.45
N LEU A 45 -5.18 10.56 -8.61
CA LEU A 45 -5.94 10.90 -9.83
C LEU A 45 -6.06 12.43 -10.03
N ILE A 46 -6.21 13.20 -8.94
CA ILE A 46 -6.31 14.66 -8.99
C ILE A 46 -4.95 15.31 -9.23
N MET A 47 -3.91 14.85 -8.50
CA MET A 47 -2.57 15.44 -8.54
C MET A 47 -1.72 14.93 -9.72
N LYS A 48 -2.16 13.88 -10.43
CA LYS A 48 -1.42 13.19 -11.51
C LYS A 48 -0.03 12.69 -11.07
N MET A 49 0.12 12.37 -9.78
CA MET A 49 1.35 11.80 -9.19
C MET A 49 1.21 10.29 -9.03
N SER A 50 2.32 9.56 -8.83
CA SER A 50 2.26 8.12 -8.59
C SER A 50 1.50 7.78 -7.31
N VAL A 51 0.79 6.65 -7.31
CA VAL A 51 0.00 6.19 -6.16
C VAL A 51 0.91 5.99 -4.95
N GLY A 52 2.11 5.45 -5.15
CA GLY A 52 3.12 5.27 -4.10
C GLY A 52 3.58 6.59 -3.49
N THR A 53 3.87 7.61 -4.30
CA THR A 53 4.31 8.93 -3.82
C THR A 53 3.22 9.61 -3.00
N VAL A 54 1.98 9.58 -3.48
CA VAL A 54 0.85 10.16 -2.73
C VAL A 54 0.61 9.37 -1.44
N CYS A 55 0.72 8.05 -1.47
CA CYS A 55 0.66 7.23 -0.27
C CYS A 55 1.72 7.62 0.77
N LEU A 56 2.95 7.93 0.33
CA LEU A 56 4.03 8.39 1.21
C LEU A 56 3.68 9.73 1.87
N ILE A 57 3.16 10.68 1.09
CA ILE A 57 2.73 12.00 1.57
C ILE A 57 1.63 11.82 2.63
N PHE A 58 0.61 11.01 2.35
CA PHE A 58 -0.46 10.73 3.32
C PHE A 58 0.07 10.08 4.60
N ASN A 59 1.04 9.17 4.49
CA ASN A 59 1.66 8.54 5.65
C ASN A 59 2.37 9.59 6.53
N VAL A 60 3.14 10.49 5.93
CA VAL A 60 3.80 11.60 6.64
C VAL A 60 2.77 12.54 7.29
N ILE A 61 1.69 12.87 6.58
CA ILE A 61 0.59 13.68 7.13
C ILE A 61 -0.04 12.99 8.34
N PHE A 62 -0.32 11.68 8.25
CA PHE A 62 -0.90 10.93 9.35
C PHE A 62 0.01 10.88 10.58
N ILE A 63 1.32 10.73 10.38
CA ILE A 63 2.29 10.79 11.47
C ILE A 63 2.30 12.19 12.09
N ALA A 64 2.29 13.26 11.28
CA ALA A 64 2.23 14.63 11.79
C ALA A 64 0.95 14.89 12.60
N VAL A 65 -0.20 14.43 12.10
CA VAL A 65 -1.48 14.51 12.82
C VAL A 65 -1.44 13.72 14.12
N GLN A 66 -0.88 12.51 14.12
CA GLN A 66 -0.69 11.70 15.34
C GLN A 66 0.20 12.41 16.36
N VAL A 67 1.30 13.04 15.93
CA VAL A 67 2.18 13.81 16.83
C VAL A 67 1.42 14.99 17.45
N ILE A 68 0.61 15.71 16.66
CA ILE A 68 -0.17 16.86 17.15
C ILE A 68 -1.25 16.43 18.15
N LEU A 69 -1.94 15.31 17.87
CA LEU A 69 -3.03 14.80 18.71
C LEU A 69 -2.51 14.13 20.00
N LEU A 70 -1.49 13.27 19.90
CA LEU A 70 -1.00 12.46 21.02
C LEU A 70 0.05 13.20 21.87
N ARG A 71 0.70 14.22 21.32
CA ARG A 71 1.72 15.06 22.00
C ARG A 71 2.76 14.23 22.76
N SER A 72 2.75 14.28 24.09
CA SER A 72 3.71 13.57 24.97
C SER A 72 3.50 12.06 25.02
N GLY A 73 2.35 11.56 24.56
CA GLY A 73 2.06 10.13 24.43
C GLY A 73 2.59 9.50 23.14
N PHE A 74 3.21 10.27 22.24
CA PHE A 74 3.69 9.76 20.97
C PHE A 74 4.91 8.83 21.15
N GLU A 75 4.74 7.56 20.81
CA GLU A 75 5.82 6.59 20.93
C GLU A 75 6.86 6.80 19.82
N ARG A 76 8.15 6.88 20.20
CA ARG A 76 9.25 6.99 19.21
C ARG A 76 9.29 5.86 18.19
N ARG A 77 8.66 4.71 18.48
CA ARG A 77 8.54 3.58 17.56
C ARG A 77 7.71 3.91 16.32
N GLN A 78 6.76 4.84 16.42
CA GLN A 78 5.91 5.25 15.30
C GLN A 78 6.70 5.95 14.19
N TYR A 79 7.87 6.52 14.46
CA TYR A 79 8.74 7.06 13.41
C TYR A 79 9.25 5.98 12.44
N LEU A 80 9.28 4.70 12.84
CA LEU A 80 9.60 3.59 11.94
C LEU A 80 8.57 3.48 10.80
N GLN A 81 7.36 4.01 10.98
CA GLN A 81 6.34 4.08 9.94
C GLN A 81 6.78 4.92 8.74
N ILE A 82 7.68 5.89 8.91
CA ILE A 82 8.26 6.65 7.78
C ILE A 82 9.15 5.74 6.94
N VAL A 83 10.02 4.96 7.59
CA VAL A 83 10.95 4.04 6.91
C VAL A 83 10.16 2.94 6.20
N VAL A 84 9.28 2.25 6.93
CA VAL A 84 8.45 1.18 6.37
C VAL A 84 7.48 1.72 5.32
N GLY A 85 6.90 2.91 5.55
CA GLY A 85 6.02 3.59 4.61
C GLY A 85 6.72 3.90 3.29
N THR A 86 7.99 4.32 3.33
CA THR A 86 8.79 4.55 2.12
C THR A 86 8.98 3.26 1.31
N ILE A 87 9.34 2.16 2.00
CA ILE A 87 9.48 0.85 1.37
C ILE A 87 8.15 0.39 0.75
N PHE A 88 7.04 0.60 1.47
CA PHE A 88 5.71 0.26 0.98
C PHE A 88 5.31 1.08 -0.24
N SER A 89 5.54 2.39 -0.21
CA SER A 89 5.28 3.29 -1.34
C SER A 89 6.03 2.89 -2.60
N LEU A 90 7.32 2.55 -2.48
CA LEU A 90 8.11 2.04 -3.60
C LEU A 90 7.57 0.70 -4.10
N SER A 91 7.15 -0.17 -3.18
CA SER A 91 6.54 -1.46 -3.52
C SER A 91 5.20 -1.28 -4.24
N ILE A 92 4.41 -0.26 -3.94
CA ILE A 92 3.16 0.06 -4.66
C ILE A 92 3.47 0.47 -6.09
N ASP A 93 4.39 1.42 -6.30
CA ASP A 93 4.71 1.88 -7.66
C ASP A 93 5.30 0.76 -8.52
N PHE A 94 6.14 -0.10 -7.93
CA PHE A 94 6.64 -1.29 -8.60
C PHE A 94 5.52 -2.30 -8.92
N SER A 95 4.61 -2.55 -7.97
CA SER A 95 3.45 -3.42 -8.20
C SER A 95 2.50 -2.86 -9.27
N MET A 96 2.27 -1.55 -9.31
CA MET A 96 1.47 -0.89 -10.35
C MET A 96 2.12 -1.04 -11.74
N MET A 97 3.45 -0.96 -11.81
CA MET A 97 4.19 -1.21 -13.06
C MET A 97 4.06 -2.69 -13.48
N LEU A 98 4.21 -3.63 -12.55
CA LEU A 98 4.04 -5.06 -12.80
C LEU A 98 2.64 -5.36 -13.34
N VAL A 99 1.60 -4.84 -12.69
CA VAL A 99 0.19 -5.13 -13.00
C VAL A 99 -0.34 -4.23 -14.15
N SER A 100 0.52 -3.41 -14.77
CA SER A 100 0.13 -2.47 -15.83
C SER A 100 -0.54 -3.16 -17.03
N PHE A 101 -0.16 -4.40 -17.33
CA PHE A 101 -0.72 -5.22 -18.41
C PHE A 101 -2.17 -5.67 -18.18
N LEU A 102 -2.65 -5.65 -16.93
CA LEU A 102 -4.03 -6.00 -16.61
C LEU A 102 -4.94 -4.81 -16.94
N ASN A 103 -5.80 -5.01 -17.94
CA ASN A 103 -6.86 -4.08 -18.33
C ASN A 103 -8.18 -4.86 -18.46
N PRO A 104 -8.90 -5.10 -17.36
CA PRO A 104 -10.20 -5.79 -17.40
C PRO A 104 -11.26 -4.89 -18.06
N ALA A 105 -11.74 -5.28 -19.24
CA ALA A 105 -12.75 -4.54 -20.01
C ALA A 105 -14.19 -4.92 -19.62
N ASP A 106 -14.42 -6.20 -19.30
CA ASP A 106 -15.74 -6.72 -18.96
C ASP A 106 -15.96 -6.80 -17.45
N TYR A 107 -17.19 -6.60 -16.99
CA TYR A 107 -17.57 -6.75 -15.57
C TYR A 107 -17.15 -8.10 -14.98
N LEU A 108 -17.26 -9.19 -15.75
CA LEU A 108 -16.84 -10.52 -15.30
C LEU A 108 -15.34 -10.59 -15.05
N SER A 109 -14.55 -9.97 -15.94
CA SER A 109 -13.08 -9.91 -15.81
C SER A 109 -12.65 -9.02 -14.66
N GLN A 110 -13.36 -7.91 -14.41
CA GLN A 110 -13.15 -7.06 -13.24
C GLN A 110 -13.39 -7.85 -11.95
N PHE A 111 -14.50 -8.61 -11.88
CA PHE A 111 -14.82 -9.41 -10.70
C PHE A 111 -13.80 -10.53 -10.45
N ALA A 112 -13.37 -11.23 -11.51
CA ALA A 112 -12.32 -12.24 -11.42
C ALA A 112 -10.98 -11.63 -10.94
N THR A 113 -10.63 -10.44 -11.45
CA THR A 113 -9.41 -9.73 -11.06
C THR A 113 -9.48 -9.28 -9.59
N LEU A 114 -10.65 -8.88 -9.11
CA LEU A 114 -10.88 -8.55 -7.70
C LEU A 114 -10.72 -9.78 -6.80
N LEU A 115 -11.29 -10.92 -7.17
CA LEU A 115 -11.10 -12.17 -6.43
C LEU A 115 -9.63 -12.59 -6.39
N LEU A 116 -8.92 -12.45 -7.51
CA LEU A 116 -7.50 -12.73 -7.58
C LEU A 116 -6.70 -11.79 -6.65
N SER A 117 -7.04 -10.51 -6.59
CA SER A 117 -6.50 -9.58 -5.60
C SER A 117 -6.72 -10.07 -4.17
N CYS A 118 -7.93 -10.53 -3.83
CA CYS A 118 -8.22 -11.05 -2.49
C CYS A 118 -7.37 -12.28 -2.15
N VAL A 119 -7.18 -13.20 -3.10
CA VAL A 119 -6.33 -14.39 -2.93
C VAL A 119 -4.86 -14.03 -2.76
N VAL A 120 -4.39 -12.97 -3.43
CA VAL A 120 -2.99 -12.50 -3.28
C VAL A 120 -2.74 -11.87 -1.91
N VAL A 121 -3.75 -11.24 -1.31
CA VAL A 121 -3.64 -10.59 0.00
C VAL A 121 -3.84 -11.58 1.17
N ALA A 122 -4.63 -12.64 0.98
CA ALA A 122 -4.98 -13.65 1.98
C ALA A 122 -3.78 -14.56 2.34
#